data_AF-A0A2N3AAM4-F1
#
_entry.id   AF-A0A2N3AAM4-F1
#
_cell.length_a   1.000
_cell.length_b   1.000
_cell.length_c   1.000
_cell.angle_alpha   90.00
_cell.angle_beta   90.00
_cell.angle_gamma   90.00
#
_symmetry.space_group_name_H-M   'P 1'
#
loop_
_entity.id
_entity.type
_entity.pdbx_description
1 polymer ?
#
loop_
_entity_poly.entity_id
_entity_poly.type
_entity_poly.pdbx_seq_one_letter_code
_entity_poly.pdbx_strand_id
1 'polypeptide(L)'
;MKLINKIGIFNPDGEIILHPGISVSWKSLSYKNIPDLPQGTPLNLDISLDEKVLISGNHGIVWATYDQRQAEVIFNALLAQNIASAIGKVELENNVLLLIKIQNIIDISDAMNFIWRKEGGLKLKPDWTYPEGEVNKSFEQWVNG
;
A
#
# COMPACT_ATOMS: atom_id res chain seq x y z
N MET A 1 11.99 -2.78 -2.19
CA MET A 1 11.79 -3.09 -0.75
C MET A 1 12.06 -1.84 0.03
N LYS A 2 11.00 -1.09 0.34
CA LYS A 2 11.09 0.09 1.22
C LYS A 2 10.85 -0.33 2.66
N LEU A 3 11.71 0.16 3.54
CA LEU A 3 11.61 0.01 4.99
C LEU A 3 10.83 1.19 5.56
N ILE A 4 9.83 0.90 6.37
CA ILE A 4 9.11 1.87 7.17
C ILE A 4 9.59 1.71 8.60
N ASN A 5 10.16 2.76 9.17
CA ASN A 5 10.47 2.80 10.58
C ASN A 5 9.23 3.31 11.36
N LYS A 6 8.82 2.56 12.39
CA LYS A 6 7.77 2.99 13.32
C LYS A 6 8.21 2.73 14.75
N ILE A 7 7.98 3.73 15.60
CA ILE A 7 8.15 3.59 17.05
C ILE A 7 6.84 3.06 17.63
N GLY A 8 6.93 1.94 18.34
CA GLY A 8 5.82 1.35 19.08
C GLY A 8 6.11 1.26 20.57
N ILE A 9 5.06 1.05 21.36
CA ILE A 9 5.16 0.80 22.79
C ILE A 9 4.82 -0.66 23.06
N PHE A 10 5.69 -1.35 23.79
CA PHE A 10 5.47 -2.73 24.22
C PHE A 10 4.56 -2.81 25.45
N ASN A 11 3.61 -3.74 25.40
CA ASN A 11 2.83 -4.20 26.55
C ASN A 11 3.27 -5.61 26.98
N PRO A 12 3.30 -5.91 28.29
CA PRO A 12 3.74 -7.22 28.80
C PRO A 12 2.91 -8.43 28.36
N ASP A 13 1.70 -8.21 27.84
CA ASP A 13 0.85 -9.23 27.23
C ASP A 13 1.31 -9.65 25.83
N GLY A 14 2.33 -8.98 25.29
CA GLY A 14 2.88 -9.21 23.97
C GLY A 14 2.21 -8.39 22.88
N GLU A 15 1.44 -7.34 23.20
CA GLU A 15 1.00 -6.36 22.21
C GLU A 15 2.04 -5.26 22.00
N ILE A 16 2.19 -4.83 20.75
CA ILE A 16 2.96 -3.63 20.38
C ILE A 16 2.00 -2.61 19.77
N ILE A 17 1.88 -1.45 20.43
CA ILE A 17 1.01 -0.37 19.97
C ILE A 17 1.84 0.59 19.13
N LEU A 18 1.53 0.67 17.83
CA LEU A 18 2.09 1.60 16.87
C LEU A 18 1.18 2.81 16.71
N HIS A 19 1.74 4.02 16.81
CA HIS A 19 0.99 5.24 16.55
C HIS A 19 0.93 5.54 15.04
N PRO A 20 -0.25 5.89 14.48
CA PRO A 20 -1.55 6.01 15.16
C PRO A 20 -2.41 4.73 15.08
N GLY A 21 -2.76 4.16 16.23
CA GLY A 21 -3.89 3.22 16.40
C GLY A 21 -3.73 1.81 15.82
N ILE A 22 -2.53 1.39 15.42
CA ILE A 22 -2.27 0.05 14.89
C ILE A 22 -1.67 -0.78 16.03
N SER A 23 -2.29 -1.91 16.40
CA SER A 23 -1.67 -2.87 17.32
C SER A 23 -1.17 -4.08 16.55
N VAL A 24 -0.01 -4.59 16.95
CA VAL A 24 0.60 -5.80 16.38
C VAL A 24 0.91 -6.77 17.51
N SER A 25 0.49 -8.03 17.36
CA SER A 25 0.81 -9.07 18.34
C SER A 25 2.24 -9.58 18.14
N TRP A 26 3.02 -9.70 19.21
CA TRP A 26 4.36 -10.29 19.19
C TRP A 26 4.39 -11.66 18.52
N LYS A 27 3.36 -12.49 18.77
CA LYS A 27 3.23 -13.83 18.19
C LYS A 27 3.04 -13.82 16.67
N SER A 28 2.56 -12.71 16.10
CA SER A 28 2.51 -12.52 14.64
C SER A 28 3.86 -12.12 14.02
N LEU A 29 4.80 -11.61 14.83
CA LEU A 29 6.12 -11.18 14.40
C LEU A 29 7.21 -12.23 14.63
N SER A 30 7.04 -13.07 15.67
CA SER A 30 8.03 -14.07 16.04
C SER A 30 7.40 -15.32 16.61
N TYR A 31 7.97 -16.48 16.25
CA TYR A 31 7.70 -17.77 16.90
C TYR A 31 8.41 -17.91 18.26
N LYS A 32 9.22 -16.92 18.66
CA LYS A 32 9.88 -16.90 19.96
C LYS A 32 8.90 -16.53 21.06
N ASN A 33 9.25 -16.89 22.29
CA ASN A 33 8.55 -16.42 23.48
C ASN A 33 8.54 -14.89 23.53
N ILE A 34 7.48 -14.36 24.12
CA ILE A 34 7.34 -12.93 24.39
C ILE A 34 8.51 -12.51 25.30
N PRO A 35 9.25 -11.44 24.96
CA PRO A 35 10.37 -10.98 25.76
C PRO A 35 9.87 -10.38 27.07
N ASP A 36 10.64 -10.58 28.15
CA ASP A 36 10.38 -9.97 29.44
C ASP A 36 10.88 -8.52 29.43
N LEU A 37 10.02 -7.60 28.96
CA LEU A 37 10.29 -6.17 28.88
C LEU A 37 9.28 -5.39 29.74
N PRO A 38 9.70 -4.34 30.46
CA PRO A 38 8.79 -3.46 31.17
C PRO A 38 7.73 -2.86 30.25
N GLN A 39 6.52 -2.66 30.78
CA GLN A 39 5.49 -1.90 30.08
C GLN A 39 6.01 -0.51 29.72
N GLY A 40 5.69 -0.03 28.52
CA GLY A 40 6.15 1.28 28.08
C GLY A 40 7.51 1.25 27.39
N THR A 41 8.17 0.09 27.28
CA THR A 41 9.45 -0.04 26.58
C THR A 41 9.27 0.40 25.11
N PRO A 42 10.03 1.41 24.63
CA PRO A 42 9.98 1.82 23.24
C PRO A 42 10.62 0.73 22.38
N LEU A 43 9.89 0.32 21.34
CA LEU A 43 10.38 -0.60 20.33
C LEU A 43 10.55 0.16 19.03
N ASN A 44 11.71 -0.02 18.42
CA ASN A 44 11.95 0.43 17.07
C ASN A 44 11.64 -0.73 16.12
N LEU A 45 10.62 -0.57 15.27
CA LEU A 45 10.21 -1.58 14.31
C LEU A 45 10.54 -1.13 12.90
N ASP A 46 11.29 -1.99 12.21
CA ASP A 46 11.51 -1.90 10.78
C ASP A 46 10.51 -2.79 10.06
N ILE A 47 9.55 -2.18 9.38
CA ILE A 47 8.52 -2.87 8.61
C ILE A 47 8.92 -2.82 7.14
N SER A 48 9.18 -3.98 6.53
CA SER A 48 9.37 -4.05 5.07
C SER A 48 8.04 -4.30 4.38
N LEU A 49 7.73 -3.48 3.37
CA LEU A 49 6.62 -3.73 2.46
C LEU A 49 7.13 -4.51 1.24
N ASP A 50 6.52 -5.65 0.98
CA ASP A 50 6.63 -6.30 -0.33
C ASP A 50 5.67 -5.60 -1.30
N GLU A 51 6.26 -4.80 -2.19
CA GLU A 51 5.56 -4.05 -3.22
C GLU A 51 4.68 -4.96 -4.11
N LYS A 52 5.03 -6.25 -4.27
CA LYS A 52 4.21 -7.20 -5.04
C LYS A 52 2.86 -7.47 -4.37
N VAL A 53 2.79 -7.39 -3.04
CA VAL A 53 1.54 -7.57 -2.28
C VAL A 53 0.61 -6.37 -2.48
N LEU A 54 1.15 -5.17 -2.69
CA LEU A 54 0.35 -3.94 -2.88
C LEU A 54 -0.38 -3.89 -4.23
N ILE A 55 -0.03 -4.76 -5.17
CA ILE A 55 -0.70 -4.91 -6.45
C ILE A 55 -1.33 -6.28 -6.64
N SER A 56 -1.33 -7.15 -5.62
CA SER A 56 -1.89 -8.49 -5.77
C SER A 56 -3.42 -8.52 -5.73
N GLY A 57 -4.09 -7.40 -5.39
CA GLY A 57 -5.52 -7.37 -5.10
C GLY A 57 -5.85 -7.72 -3.65
N ASN A 58 -4.85 -8.09 -2.83
CA ASN A 58 -5.06 -8.43 -1.42
C ASN A 58 -5.67 -7.26 -0.65
N HIS A 59 -6.67 -7.55 0.18
CA HIS A 59 -7.45 -6.55 0.93
C HIS A 59 -8.10 -5.48 0.04
N GLY A 60 -8.29 -5.76 -1.26
CA GLY A 60 -8.87 -4.84 -2.23
C GLY A 60 -7.87 -3.82 -2.79
N ILE A 61 -6.59 -3.88 -2.42
CA ILE A 61 -5.58 -2.94 -2.92
C ILE A 61 -5.11 -3.40 -4.31
N VAL A 62 -5.33 -2.56 -5.31
CA VAL A 62 -5.02 -2.87 -6.72
C VAL A 62 -3.97 -1.94 -7.32
N TRP A 63 -3.62 -0.86 -6.61
CA TRP A 63 -2.58 0.07 -7.02
C TRP A 63 -1.99 0.80 -5.83
N ALA A 64 -0.72 1.16 -5.92
CA ALA A 64 -0.08 2.08 -5.00
C ALA A 64 0.88 3.01 -5.75
N THR A 65 0.91 4.29 -5.37
CA THR A 65 1.73 5.31 -6.02
C THR A 65 2.10 6.43 -5.05
N TYR A 66 3.22 7.10 -5.31
CA TYR A 66 3.58 8.35 -4.63
C TYR A 66 3.07 9.59 -5.39
N ASP A 67 2.56 9.45 -6.61
CA ASP A 67 2.06 10.54 -7.43
C ASP A 67 0.54 10.70 -7.27
N GLN A 68 0.12 11.87 -6.77
CA GLN A 68 -1.30 12.19 -6.59
C GLN A 68 -2.08 12.17 -7.92
N ARG A 69 -1.48 12.60 -9.02
CA ARG A 69 -2.15 12.60 -10.33
C ARG A 69 -2.46 11.18 -10.77
N GLN A 70 -1.53 10.24 -10.56
CA GLN A 70 -1.76 8.83 -10.88
C GLN A 70 -2.94 8.27 -10.09
N ALA A 71 -2.98 8.52 -8.78
CA ALA A 71 -4.05 8.04 -7.92
C ALA A 71 -5.43 8.59 -8.35
N GLU A 72 -5.52 9.88 -8.64
CA GLU A 72 -6.75 10.53 -9.08
C GLU A 72 -7.21 10.05 -10.47
N VAL A 73 -6.29 9.91 -11.42
CA VAL A 73 -6.60 9.40 -12.77
C VAL A 73 -7.14 7.98 -12.69
N ILE A 74 -6.48 7.10 -11.94
CA ILE A 74 -6.92 5.70 -11.79
C ILE A 74 -8.28 5.64 -11.10
N PHE A 75 -8.46 6.42 -10.02
CA PHE A 75 -9.74 6.51 -9.31
C PHE A 75 -10.88 6.94 -10.24
N ASN A 76 -10.70 8.03 -10.99
CA ASN A 76 -11.71 8.55 -11.91
C ASN A 76 -11.98 7.58 -13.06
N ALA A 77 -10.95 6.90 -13.57
CA ALA A 77 -11.11 5.90 -14.63
C ALA A 77 -11.90 4.67 -14.14
N LEU A 78 -11.66 4.20 -12.92
CA LEU A 78 -12.45 3.12 -12.31
C LEU A 78 -13.90 3.55 -12.08
N LEU A 79 -14.12 4.78 -11.61
CA LEU A 79 -15.46 5.34 -11.44
C LEU A 79 -16.22 5.37 -12.77
N ALA A 80 -15.58 5.74 -13.88
CA ALA A 80 -16.17 5.71 -15.22
C ALA A 80 -16.53 4.30 -15.71
N GLN A 81 -15.89 3.25 -15.16
CA GLN A 81 -16.24 1.85 -15.39
C GLN A 81 -17.31 1.33 -14.41
N ASN A 82 -17.91 2.21 -13.59
CA ASN A 82 -18.81 1.85 -12.50
C ASN A 82 -18.17 0.95 -11.42
N ILE A 83 -16.84 1.03 -11.24
CA ILE A 83 -16.13 0.29 -10.20
C ILE A 83 -15.95 1.18 -8.98
N ALA A 84 -16.58 0.80 -7.86
CA ALA A 84 -16.48 1.52 -6.61
C ALA A 84 -15.08 1.35 -5.97
N SER A 85 -14.37 2.45 -5.78
CA SER A 85 -13.03 2.47 -5.20
C SER A 85 -12.85 3.64 -4.21
N ALA A 86 -11.72 3.65 -3.50
CA ALA A 86 -11.32 4.75 -2.62
C ALA A 86 -9.81 4.95 -2.69
N ILE A 87 -9.38 6.19 -2.48
CA ILE A 87 -7.96 6.54 -2.31
C ILE A 87 -7.63 6.53 -0.82
N GLY A 88 -6.87 5.54 -0.38
CA GLY A 88 -6.27 5.50 0.95
C GLY A 88 -4.93 6.22 0.99
N LYS A 89 -4.53 6.70 2.16
CA LYS A 89 -3.22 7.32 2.40
C LYS A 89 -2.48 6.55 3.49
N VAL A 90 -1.21 6.28 3.24
CA VAL A 90 -0.29 5.72 4.23
C VAL A 90 0.86 6.71 4.41
N GLU A 91 0.92 7.31 5.59
CA GLU A 91 1.98 8.24 5.98
C GLU A 91 3.28 7.47 6.27
N LEU A 92 4.27 7.67 5.39
CA LEU A 92 5.66 7.25 5.58
C LEU A 92 6.48 8.46 6.08
N GLU A 93 7.64 8.21 6.69
CA GLU A 93 8.42 9.28 7.35
C GLU A 93 8.66 10.52 6.47
N ASN A 94 8.98 10.32 5.20
CA ASN A 94 9.31 11.43 4.28
C ASN A 94 8.34 11.56 3.10
N ASN A 95 7.34 10.67 2.97
CA ASN A 95 6.48 10.60 1.79
C ASN A 95 5.08 10.05 2.15
N VAL A 96 4.09 10.37 1.32
CA VAL A 96 2.76 9.76 1.42
C VAL A 96 2.62 8.71 0.33
N LEU A 97 2.30 7.48 0.71
CA LEU A 97 1.91 6.44 -0.24
C LEU A 97 0.39 6.46 -0.42
N LEU A 98 -0.06 6.62 -1.65
CA LEU A 98 -1.47 6.60 -2.02
C LEU A 98 -1.84 5.19 -2.49
N LEU A 99 -2.95 4.67 -1.99
CA LEU A 99 -3.44 3.33 -2.30
C LEU A 99 -4.81 3.40 -2.97
N ILE A 100 -5.01 2.65 -4.05
CA ILE A 100 -6.34 2.47 -4.64
C ILE A 100 -6.93 1.17 -4.10
N LYS A 101 -8.03 1.32 -3.35
CA LYS A 101 -8.76 0.20 -2.74
C LYS A 101 -10.11 0.03 -3.39
N ILE A 102 -10.38 -1.14 -3.93
CA ILE A 102 -11.69 -1.55 -4.44
C ILE A 102 -12.59 -1.92 -3.26
N GLN A 103 -13.82 -1.41 -3.27
CA GLN A 103 -14.76 -1.61 -2.16
C GLN A 103 -15.42 -2.99 -2.21
N ASN A 104 -15.67 -3.51 -3.41
CA ASN A 104 -16.32 -4.80 -3.62
C ASN A 104 -15.32 -5.83 -4.16
N ILE A 105 -15.25 -6.99 -3.50
CA ILE A 105 -14.29 -8.04 -3.83
C ILE A 105 -14.47 -8.59 -5.24
N ILE A 106 -15.70 -8.58 -5.77
CA ILE A 106 -16.00 -9.11 -7.11
C ILE A 106 -15.37 -8.25 -8.22
N ASP A 107 -15.18 -6.95 -7.96
CA ASP A 107 -14.69 -5.99 -8.96
C ASP A 107 -13.16 -5.92 -8.99
N ILE A 108 -12.45 -6.58 -8.05
CA ILE A 108 -10.99 -6.51 -7.93
C ILE A 108 -10.32 -6.99 -9.21
N SER A 109 -10.74 -8.14 -9.74
CA SER A 109 -10.16 -8.71 -10.95
C SER A 109 -10.34 -7.78 -12.15
N ASP A 110 -11.54 -7.20 -12.29
CA ASP A 110 -11.87 -6.31 -13.39
C ASP A 110 -11.12 -4.97 -13.28
N ALA A 111 -11.02 -4.42 -12.08
CA ALA A 111 -10.23 -3.22 -11.79
C ALA A 111 -8.76 -3.44 -12.15
N MET A 112 -8.17 -4.54 -11.65
CA MET A 112 -6.80 -4.92 -11.98
C MET A 112 -6.67 -5.03 -13.50
N ASN A 113 -7.50 -5.84 -14.15
CA ASN A 113 -7.41 -6.04 -15.60
C ASN A 113 -7.49 -4.72 -16.38
N PHE A 114 -8.38 -3.82 -16.00
CA PHE A 114 -8.54 -2.50 -16.61
C PHE A 114 -7.31 -1.60 -16.42
N ILE A 115 -6.69 -1.60 -15.24
CA ILE A 115 -5.52 -0.77 -14.95
C ILE A 115 -4.31 -1.20 -15.79
N TRP A 116 -4.03 -2.51 -15.87
CA TRP A 116 -2.72 -2.98 -16.36
C TRP A 116 -2.71 -4.12 -17.41
N ARG A 117 -3.84 -4.79 -17.71
CA ARG A 117 -3.84 -6.03 -18.54
C ARG A 117 -4.72 -5.96 -19.81
N LYS A 118 -5.77 -5.14 -19.84
CA LYS A 118 -6.79 -5.18 -20.91
C LYS A 118 -6.46 -4.22 -22.07
N GLU A 119 -6.67 -4.67 -23.31
CA GLU A 119 -6.72 -3.77 -24.46
C GLU A 119 -7.91 -2.81 -24.33
N GLY A 120 -7.64 -1.50 -24.45
CA GLY A 120 -8.62 -0.43 -24.15
C GLY A 120 -8.67 0.00 -22.67
N GLY A 121 -7.87 -0.61 -21.80
CA GLY A 121 -7.62 -0.13 -20.44
C GLY A 121 -6.51 0.93 -20.37
N LEU A 122 -6.10 1.30 -19.16
CA LEU A 122 -5.07 2.33 -18.96
C LEU A 122 -3.67 1.85 -19.37
N LYS A 123 -3.41 0.54 -19.30
CA LYS A 123 -2.10 -0.09 -19.58
C LYS A 123 -0.94 0.50 -18.76
N LEU A 124 -1.24 0.97 -17.55
CA LEU A 124 -0.24 1.52 -16.64
C LEU A 124 0.61 0.40 -16.06
N LYS A 125 1.89 0.70 -15.87
CA LYS A 125 2.85 -0.12 -15.14
C LYS A 125 3.04 0.50 -13.75
N PRO A 126 3.04 -0.30 -12.67
CA PRO A 126 3.25 0.21 -11.32
C PRO A 126 4.55 0.99 -11.18
N ASP A 127 4.59 1.97 -10.27
CA ASP A 127 5.76 2.85 -10.07
C ASP A 127 7.07 2.06 -9.83
N TRP A 128 7.02 0.95 -9.10
CA TRP A 128 8.17 0.08 -8.84
C TRP A 128 8.61 -0.77 -10.04
N THR A 129 7.97 -0.62 -11.20
CA THR A 129 8.53 -1.12 -12.47
C THR A 129 9.71 -0.27 -12.92
N TYR A 130 9.83 0.96 -12.40
CA TYR A 130 10.84 1.93 -12.77
C TYR A 130 11.87 2.10 -11.64
N PRO A 131 13.13 2.45 -11.96
CA PRO A 131 14.14 2.77 -10.97
C PRO A 131 13.69 3.92 -10.06
N GLU A 132 14.21 3.94 -8.83
CA GLU A 132 13.92 5.02 -7.89
C GLU A 132 14.34 6.39 -8.48
N GLY A 133 13.43 7.37 -8.37
CA GLY A 133 13.62 8.71 -8.92
C GLY A 133 13.24 8.86 -10.40
N GLU A 134 12.95 7.77 -11.12
CA GLU A 134 12.38 7.86 -12.46
C GLU A 134 10.86 8.10 -12.43
N VAL A 135 10.40 8.92 -13.38
CA VAL A 135 8.97 9.11 -13.63
C VAL A 135 8.34 7.83 -14.18
N ASN A 136 7.07 7.62 -13.87
CA ASN A 136 6.31 6.51 -14.43
C ASN A 136 6.06 6.74 -15.93
N LYS A 137 6.94 6.18 -16.77
CA LYS A 137 6.90 6.41 -18.22
C LYS A 137 5.59 5.94 -18.85
N SER A 138 4.95 4.89 -18.32
CA SER A 138 3.66 4.42 -18.83
C SER A 138 2.54 5.43 -18.56
N PHE A 139 2.57 6.08 -17.40
CA PHE A 139 1.64 7.14 -17.07
C PHE A 139 1.88 8.38 -17.93
N GLU A 140 3.14 8.82 -18.05
CA GLU A 140 3.46 9.99 -18.87
C GLU A 140 3.14 9.76 -20.36
N GLN A 141 3.36 8.56 -20.89
CA GLN A 141 2.92 8.21 -22.24
C GLN A 141 1.40 8.26 -22.36
N TRP A 142 0.67 7.68 -21.40
CA TRP A 142 -0.79 7.67 -21.42
C TRP A 142 -1.39 9.08 -21.37
N VAL A 143 -0.80 9.97 -20.56
CA VAL A 143 -1.26 11.37 -20.45
C VAL A 143 -0.93 12.17 -21.72
N ASN A 144 0.17 11.86 -22.40
CA ASN A 144 0.67 12.67 -23.53
C ASN A 144 0.34 12.12 -24.94
N GLY A 145 -0.09 10.85 -25.07
CA GLY A 145 -0.47 10.22 -26.33
C GLY A 145 0.59 9.30 -26.91
#